data_AF-A0A963NU56-F1
#
_entry.id   AF-A0A963NU56-F1
#
_cell.length_a   1.000
_cell.length_b   1.000
_cell.length_c   1.000
_cell.angle_alpha   90.00
_cell.angle_beta   90.00
_cell.angle_gamma   90.00
#
_symmetry.space_group_name_H-M   'P 1'
#
loop_
_entity.id
_entity.type
_entity.pdbx_description
1 polymer ?
#
loop_
_entity_poly.entity_id
_entity_poly.type
_entity_poly.pdbx_seq_one_letter_code
_entity_poly.pdbx_strand_id
1 'polypeptide(L)'
;LGDPPLFLGFLKGVDFFWTVSHIFPETLFLLGVLLGIFYALDWWYYHRREEVLPRDPTPDTRAIGFDGKLNFALLGVVVALVLVSGFWKSSVVFNIAGTEVGLPGIVRDIGLLVVTGLSLWLTPKLVHENNQFGWAPMQEVAKLFAGIFLTIIPVIAMLKAGVNGPFGAIVSAVTQPDGSPNPAMYFWATGLLSSFLDNAPTYLVFFNTAGGDPAVLMTTLAPTLAAISAGAVFMGANTYIGNAPNLMVKAIAEDRGVKMPSFFGYMLWSFGILVPLFVLITFIWFR
;
A
#
# COMPACT_ATOMS: atom_id res chain seq x y z
N LEU A 1 1.35 -3.98 -7.41
CA LEU A 1 2.72 -4.50 -7.17
C LEU A 1 3.45 -3.72 -6.10
N GLY A 2 3.57 -2.40 -6.22
CA GLY A 2 4.21 -1.57 -5.19
C GLY A 2 3.38 -1.32 -3.94
N ASP A 3 2.06 -1.57 -4.00
CA ASP A 3 1.14 -1.42 -2.87
C ASP A 3 0.96 -2.75 -2.12
N PRO A 4 1.35 -2.85 -0.83
CA PRO A 4 1.27 -4.11 -0.07
C PRO A 4 -0.15 -4.70 0.06
N PRO A 5 -1.21 -3.94 0.42
CA PRO A 5 -2.60 -4.43 0.39
C PRO A 5 -2.98 -5.17 -0.89
N LEU A 6 -2.82 -4.52 -2.05
CA LEU A 6 -3.26 -5.09 -3.32
C LEU A 6 -2.40 -6.27 -3.74
N PHE A 7 -1.11 -6.25 -3.37
CA PHE A 7 -0.22 -7.37 -3.57
C PHE A 7 -0.65 -8.60 -2.74
N LEU A 8 -1.03 -8.41 -1.48
CA LEU A 8 -1.58 -9.49 -0.65
C LEU A 8 -2.88 -10.04 -1.21
N GLY A 9 -3.77 -9.17 -1.72
CA GLY A 9 -4.96 -9.59 -2.45
C GLY A 9 -4.62 -10.51 -3.64
N PHE A 10 -3.64 -10.12 -4.45
CA PHE A 10 -3.15 -10.93 -5.55
C PHE A 10 -2.60 -12.29 -5.09
N LEU A 11 -1.81 -12.33 -4.01
CA LEU A 11 -1.33 -13.59 -3.42
C LEU A 11 -2.46 -14.47 -2.88
N LYS A 12 -3.59 -13.86 -2.48
CA LYS A 12 -4.80 -14.58 -2.07
C LYS A 12 -5.65 -15.05 -3.25
N GLY A 13 -5.29 -14.70 -4.49
CA GLY A 13 -5.98 -15.14 -5.69
C GLY A 13 -6.88 -14.08 -6.34
N VAL A 14 -6.79 -12.81 -5.94
CA VAL A 14 -7.42 -11.71 -6.68
C VAL A 14 -6.65 -11.52 -8.00
N ASP A 15 -7.37 -11.48 -9.11
CA ASP A 15 -6.77 -11.31 -10.43
C ASP A 15 -6.01 -9.98 -10.54
N PHE A 16 -4.86 -10.01 -11.21
CA PHE A 16 -3.95 -8.88 -11.29
C PHE A 16 -4.62 -7.58 -11.79
N PHE A 17 -5.39 -7.69 -12.89
CA PHE A 17 -6.06 -6.55 -13.51
C PHE A 17 -7.40 -6.20 -12.86
N TRP A 18 -7.89 -7.00 -11.91
CA TRP A 18 -9.18 -6.75 -11.26
C TRP A 18 -9.19 -5.38 -10.57
N THR A 19 -8.14 -5.10 -9.80
CA THR A 19 -8.00 -3.83 -9.05
C THR A 19 -7.96 -2.61 -9.98
N VAL A 20 -7.25 -2.71 -11.10
CA VAL A 20 -7.22 -1.65 -12.11
C VAL A 20 -8.61 -1.47 -12.72
N SER A 21 -9.31 -2.54 -13.09
CA SER A 21 -10.63 -2.39 -13.71
C SER A 21 -11.71 -1.85 -12.75
N HIS A 22 -11.61 -2.14 -11.45
CA HIS A 22 -12.68 -1.87 -10.47
C HIS A 22 -12.42 -0.71 -9.52
N ILE A 23 -11.18 -0.23 -9.38
CA ILE A 23 -10.83 0.86 -8.44
C ILE A 23 -10.21 2.07 -9.17
N PHE A 24 -10.02 1.97 -10.49
CA PHE A 24 -9.39 3.03 -11.28
C PHE A 24 -10.18 4.35 -11.28
N PRO A 25 -11.52 4.38 -11.39
CA PRO A 25 -12.28 5.62 -11.32
C PRO A 25 -12.08 6.37 -9.99
N GLU A 26 -12.14 5.66 -8.87
CA GLU A 26 -11.96 6.18 -7.51
C GLU A 26 -10.54 6.71 -7.32
N THR A 27 -9.56 5.92 -7.79
CA THR A 27 -8.14 6.28 -7.73
C THR A 27 -7.86 7.53 -8.56
N LEU A 28 -8.38 7.59 -9.79
CA LEU A 28 -8.18 8.72 -10.70
C LEU A 28 -8.84 9.98 -10.16
N PHE A 29 -10.04 9.87 -9.59
CA PHE A 29 -10.72 10.97 -8.91
C PHE A 29 -9.86 11.52 -7.76
N LEU A 30 -9.43 10.64 -6.84
CA LEU A 30 -8.65 11.05 -5.68
C LEU A 30 -7.31 11.67 -6.09
N LEU A 31 -6.57 11.03 -7.00
CA LEU A 31 -5.30 11.54 -7.51
C LEU A 31 -5.49 12.86 -8.25
N GLY A 32 -6.49 12.97 -9.12
CA GLY A 32 -6.76 14.18 -9.89
C GLY A 32 -7.06 15.37 -8.98
N VAL A 33 -7.90 15.17 -7.97
CA VAL A 33 -8.24 16.23 -7.00
C VAL A 33 -7.03 16.58 -6.15
N LEU A 34 -6.27 15.61 -5.64
CA LEU A 34 -5.10 15.86 -4.81
C LEU A 34 -3.98 16.57 -5.58
N LEU A 35 -3.72 16.17 -6.82
CA LEU A 35 -2.77 16.86 -7.69
C LEU A 35 -3.23 18.28 -8.02
N GLY A 36 -4.54 18.48 -8.24
CA GLY A 36 -5.11 19.81 -8.43
C GLY A 36 -4.95 20.71 -7.20
N ILE A 37 -5.24 20.19 -5.99
CA ILE A 37 -5.04 20.91 -4.72
C ILE A 37 -3.55 21.21 -4.52
N PHE A 38 -2.68 20.23 -4.72
CA PHE A 38 -1.24 20.39 -4.61
C PHE A 38 -0.74 21.50 -5.55
N TYR A 39 -1.10 21.44 -6.83
CA TYR A 39 -0.74 22.45 -7.81
C TYR A 39 -1.26 23.84 -7.43
N ALA A 40 -2.50 23.96 -6.96
CA ALA A 40 -3.08 25.24 -6.55
C ALA A 40 -2.35 25.84 -5.33
N LEU A 41 -1.99 25.01 -4.35
CA LEU A 41 -1.21 25.42 -3.19
C LEU A 41 0.20 25.85 -3.60
N ASP A 42 0.88 25.03 -4.40
CA ASP A 42 2.23 25.29 -4.90
C ASP A 42 2.27 26.59 -5.72
N TRP A 43 1.35 26.75 -6.66
CA TRP A 43 1.17 27.98 -7.42
C TRP A 43 0.94 29.19 -6.52
N TRP A 44 0.08 29.08 -5.50
CA TRP A 44 -0.20 30.18 -4.58
C TRP A 44 1.03 30.57 -3.74
N TYR A 45 1.78 29.60 -3.23
CA TYR A 45 3.01 29.85 -2.47
C TYR A 45 4.10 30.46 -3.35
N TYR A 46 4.30 29.92 -4.54
CA TYR A 46 5.26 30.41 -5.52
C TYR A 46 5.05 31.89 -5.86
N HIS A 47 3.79 32.33 -5.98
CA HIS A 47 3.47 33.73 -6.31
C HIS A 47 3.42 34.67 -5.09
N ARG A 48 3.37 34.14 -3.86
CA ARG A 48 3.28 34.95 -2.63
C ARG A 48 4.56 34.99 -1.81
N ARG A 49 5.50 34.08 -2.05
CA ARG A 49 6.81 34.07 -1.41
C ARG A 49 7.88 34.41 -2.44
N GLU A 50 8.91 35.13 -2.00
CA GLU A 50 10.16 35.34 -2.73
C GLU A 50 10.96 34.03 -2.79
N GLU A 51 10.39 32.95 -3.36
CA GLU A 51 11.13 31.72 -3.67
C GLU A 51 12.10 31.90 -4.86
N VAL A 52 12.45 33.16 -5.16
CA VAL A 52 13.65 33.49 -5.90
C VAL A 52 14.82 33.32 -4.94
N LEU A 53 15.20 32.07 -4.69
CA LEU A 53 16.50 31.77 -4.14
C LEU A 53 17.57 32.40 -5.06
N PRO A 54 18.71 32.87 -4.52
CA PRO A 54 19.85 33.26 -5.33
C PRO A 54 20.10 32.16 -6.36
N ARG A 55 20.21 32.54 -7.63
CA ARG A 55 20.49 31.59 -8.73
C ARG A 55 21.66 30.71 -8.31
N ASP A 56 21.41 29.40 -8.19
CA ASP A 56 22.45 28.45 -7.80
C ASP A 56 23.64 28.63 -8.75
N PRO A 57 24.83 29.02 -8.25
CA PRO A 57 26.01 29.22 -9.08
C PRO A 57 26.59 27.90 -9.58
N THR A 58 26.09 26.76 -9.08
CA THR A 58 26.47 25.43 -9.55
C THR A 58 26.13 25.33 -11.04
N PRO A 59 27.12 25.07 -11.92
CA PRO A 59 26.86 24.90 -13.34
C PRO A 59 25.88 23.75 -13.55
N ASP A 60 24.77 24.02 -14.25
CA ASP A 60 23.84 22.96 -14.65
C ASP A 60 24.61 21.85 -15.36
N THR A 61 24.58 20.64 -14.80
CA THR A 61 25.17 19.47 -15.42
C THR A 61 24.44 19.22 -16.74
N ARG A 62 25.10 19.49 -17.87
CA ARG A 62 24.48 19.48 -19.21
C ARG A 62 23.92 18.13 -19.66
N ALA A 63 24.19 17.05 -18.93
CA ALA A 63 23.75 15.71 -19.25
C ALA A 63 22.91 15.14 -18.11
N ILE A 64 21.59 15.04 -18.34
CA ILE A 64 20.72 14.21 -17.52
C ILE A 64 21.08 12.76 -17.83
N GLY A 65 21.55 12.03 -16.82
CA GLY A 65 21.96 10.64 -16.93
C GLY A 65 21.43 9.83 -15.77
N PHE A 66 21.30 8.52 -15.99
CA PHE A 66 20.98 7.56 -14.94
C PHE A 66 22.21 6.68 -14.72
N ASP A 67 22.75 6.69 -13.50
CA ASP A 67 23.73 5.70 -13.09
C ASP A 67 23.03 4.40 -12.70
N GLY A 68 23.62 3.25 -13.01
CA GLY A 68 23.03 1.95 -12.69
C GLY A 68 21.83 1.55 -13.56
N LYS A 69 21.79 1.97 -14.84
CA LYS A 69 20.69 1.69 -15.79
C LYS A 69 20.28 0.21 -15.87
N LEU A 70 21.21 -0.71 -15.60
CA LEU A 70 20.94 -2.15 -15.58
C LEU A 70 19.86 -2.54 -14.55
N ASN A 71 19.71 -1.76 -13.47
CA ASN A 71 18.66 -1.99 -12.48
C ASN A 71 17.26 -1.80 -13.04
N PHE A 72 17.07 -1.04 -14.13
CA PHE A 72 15.77 -1.01 -14.82
C PHE A 72 15.41 -2.36 -15.45
N ALA A 73 16.40 -3.07 -16.00
CA ALA A 73 16.18 -4.41 -16.53
C ALA A 73 15.86 -5.39 -15.39
N LEU A 74 16.62 -5.33 -14.29
CA LEU A 74 16.36 -6.15 -13.10
C LEU A 74 14.97 -5.86 -12.50
N LEU A 75 14.53 -4.60 -12.47
CA LEU A 75 13.18 -4.22 -12.06
C LEU A 75 12.12 -4.84 -12.97
N GLY A 76 12.36 -4.87 -14.29
CA GLY A 76 11.52 -5.59 -15.24
C GLY A 76 11.41 -7.09 -14.92
N VAL A 77 12.53 -7.73 -14.52
CA VAL A 77 12.53 -9.13 -14.08
C VAL A 77 11.72 -9.32 -12.80
N VAL A 78 11.83 -8.41 -11.82
CA VAL A 78 10.99 -8.43 -10.60
C VAL A 78 9.50 -8.43 -10.97
N VAL A 79 9.09 -7.51 -11.83
CA VAL A 79 7.70 -7.42 -12.29
C VAL A 79 7.27 -8.71 -12.99
N ALA A 80 8.10 -9.23 -13.90
CA ALA A 80 7.82 -10.47 -14.62
C ALA A 80 7.67 -11.67 -13.68
N LEU A 81 8.58 -11.85 -12.71
CA LEU A 81 8.51 -12.94 -11.73
C LEU A 81 7.20 -12.89 -10.92
N VAL A 82 6.79 -11.70 -10.49
CA VAL A 82 5.54 -11.55 -9.73
C VAL A 82 4.33 -11.87 -10.61
N LEU A 83 4.28 -11.37 -11.85
CA LEU A 83 3.18 -11.66 -12.77
C LEU A 83 3.09 -13.16 -13.11
N VAL A 84 4.23 -13.79 -13.42
CA VAL A 84 4.31 -15.23 -13.69
C VAL A 84 3.74 -16.03 -12.51
N SER A 85 4.01 -15.62 -11.26
CA SER A 85 3.50 -16.33 -10.09
C SER A 85 1.98 -16.36 -9.96
N GLY A 86 1.25 -15.39 -10.56
CA GLY A 86 -0.21 -15.38 -10.55
C GLY A 86 -0.84 -15.96 -11.82
N PHE A 87 -0.21 -15.80 -12.98
CA PHE A 87 -0.73 -16.38 -14.23
C PHE A 87 -0.44 -17.87 -14.36
N TRP A 88 0.70 -18.33 -13.84
CA TRP A 88 1.06 -19.74 -13.86
C TRP A 88 0.37 -20.48 -12.72
N LYS A 89 -0.67 -21.24 -13.05
CA LYS A 89 -1.31 -22.19 -12.12
C LYS A 89 -0.63 -23.55 -12.28
N SER A 90 -0.01 -24.05 -11.21
CA SER A 90 0.61 -25.37 -11.15
C SER A 90 -0.07 -26.19 -10.06
N SER A 91 -0.28 -27.49 -10.31
CA SER A 91 -0.76 -28.44 -9.31
C SER A 91 0.34 -28.90 -8.34
N VAL A 92 1.60 -28.53 -8.60
CA VAL A 92 2.74 -28.90 -7.75
C VAL A 92 2.77 -28.00 -6.53
N VAL A 93 2.58 -28.62 -5.36
CA VAL A 93 2.59 -27.98 -4.05
C VAL A 93 3.59 -28.67 -3.15
N PHE A 94 4.33 -27.90 -2.37
CA PHE A 94 5.29 -28.36 -1.38
C PHE A 94 4.76 -28.02 0.01
N ASN A 95 4.86 -28.95 0.96
CA ASN A 95 4.54 -28.66 2.36
C ASN A 95 5.84 -28.26 3.09
N ILE A 96 5.91 -27.00 3.51
CA ILE A 96 7.06 -26.46 4.26
C ILE A 96 6.54 -26.05 5.64
N ALA A 97 7.00 -26.75 6.68
CA ALA A 97 6.62 -26.49 8.07
C ALA A 97 5.09 -26.41 8.29
N GLY A 98 4.31 -27.25 7.61
CA GLY A 98 2.85 -27.27 7.72
C GLY A 98 2.12 -26.28 6.81
N THR A 99 2.84 -25.49 6.01
CA THR A 99 2.27 -24.54 5.03
C THR A 99 2.42 -25.07 3.62
N GLU A 100 1.34 -25.08 2.86
CA GLU A 100 1.35 -25.41 1.44
C GLU A 100 1.89 -24.23 0.63
N VAL A 101 2.98 -24.47 -0.10
CA VAL A 101 3.64 -23.48 -0.96
C VAL A 101 3.66 -24.02 -2.39
N GLY A 102 3.01 -23.32 -3.30
CA GLY A 102 2.97 -23.70 -4.71
C GLY A 102 4.30 -23.44 -5.43
N LEU A 103 4.62 -24.27 -6.42
CA LEU A 103 5.81 -24.12 -7.27
C LEU A 103 6.00 -22.69 -7.84
N PRO A 104 4.95 -22.01 -8.36
CA PRO A 104 5.10 -20.64 -8.90
C PRO A 104 5.55 -19.64 -7.83
N GLY A 105 5.11 -19.81 -6.58
CA GLY A 105 5.52 -18.97 -5.45
C GLY A 105 6.99 -19.17 -5.10
N ILE A 106 7.46 -20.43 -5.05
CA ILE A 106 8.87 -20.75 -4.80
C ILE A 106 9.78 -20.17 -5.90
N VAL A 107 9.39 -20.35 -7.17
CA VAL A 107 10.16 -19.82 -8.31
C VAL A 107 10.25 -18.30 -8.24
N ARG A 108 9.15 -17.61 -7.91
CA ARG A 108 9.15 -16.16 -7.70
C ARG A 108 10.10 -15.79 -6.58
N ASP A 109 9.98 -16.38 -5.40
CA ASP A 109 10.74 -15.97 -4.22
C ASP A 109 12.24 -16.22 -4.39
N ILE A 110 12.63 -17.37 -4.92
CA ILE A 110 14.03 -17.66 -5.29
C ILE A 110 14.50 -16.68 -6.37
N GLY A 111 13.68 -16.42 -7.39
CA GLY A 111 13.98 -15.46 -8.44
C GLY A 111 14.23 -14.05 -7.90
N LEU A 112 13.41 -13.58 -6.96
CA LEU A 112 13.58 -12.27 -6.32
C LEU A 112 14.88 -12.20 -5.50
N LEU A 113 15.26 -13.28 -4.81
CA LEU A 113 16.54 -13.37 -4.11
C LEU A 113 17.73 -13.33 -5.09
N VAL A 114 17.63 -14.05 -6.21
CA VAL A 114 18.65 -14.03 -7.26
C VAL A 114 18.77 -12.63 -7.86
N VAL A 115 17.65 -11.98 -8.20
CA VAL A 115 17.65 -10.61 -8.72
C VAL A 115 18.25 -9.62 -7.72
N THR A 116 17.95 -9.79 -6.43
CA THR A 116 18.56 -8.97 -5.36
C THR A 116 20.08 -9.16 -5.33
N GLY A 117 20.56 -10.41 -5.37
CA GLY A 117 21.99 -10.71 -5.42
C GLY A 117 22.67 -10.14 -6.67
N LEU A 118 22.04 -10.27 -7.84
CA LEU A 118 22.52 -9.69 -9.09
C LEU A 118 22.55 -8.16 -9.03
N SER A 119 21.54 -7.53 -8.46
CA SER A 119 21.50 -6.07 -8.27
C SER A 119 22.68 -5.59 -7.44
N LEU A 120 22.97 -6.27 -6.32
CA LEU A 120 24.09 -5.92 -5.44
C LEU A 120 25.45 -6.16 -6.09
N TRP A 121 25.56 -7.20 -6.93
CA TRP A 121 26.82 -7.55 -7.60
C TRP A 121 27.11 -6.65 -8.81
N LEU A 122 26.08 -6.31 -9.60
CA LEU A 122 26.23 -5.58 -10.85
C LEU A 122 26.21 -4.06 -10.68
N THR A 123 25.61 -3.55 -9.60
CA THR A 123 25.51 -2.10 -9.36
C THR A 123 26.83 -1.56 -8.80
N PRO A 124 27.41 -0.49 -9.39
CA PRO A 124 28.64 0.10 -8.89
C PRO A 124 28.50 0.58 -7.45
N LYS A 125 29.54 0.36 -6.62
CA LYS A 125 29.54 0.76 -5.20
C LYS A 125 29.26 2.25 -4.99
N LEU A 126 29.80 3.10 -5.86
CA LEU A 126 29.57 4.55 -5.81
C LEU A 126 28.08 4.91 -5.92
N VAL A 127 27.29 4.14 -6.68
CA VAL A 127 25.84 4.35 -6.77
C VAL A 127 25.17 4.05 -5.43
N HIS A 128 25.56 2.97 -4.75
CA HIS A 128 25.05 2.65 -3.41
C HIS A 128 25.46 3.71 -2.37
N GLU A 129 26.70 4.17 -2.39
CA GLU A 129 27.21 5.20 -1.48
C GLU A 129 26.49 6.54 -1.69
N ASN A 130 26.32 6.98 -2.94
CA ASN A 130 25.60 8.21 -3.28
C ASN A 130 24.12 8.17 -2.89
N ASN A 131 23.51 6.97 -2.87
CA ASN A 131 22.13 6.76 -2.42
C ASN A 131 22.02 6.41 -0.92
N GLN A 132 23.13 6.45 -0.17
CA GLN A 132 23.19 6.09 1.25
C GLN A 132 22.56 4.71 1.54
N PHE A 133 22.78 3.75 0.62
CA PHE A 133 22.18 2.43 0.71
C PHE A 133 22.61 1.71 2.00
N GLY A 134 21.66 1.19 2.76
CA GLY A 134 21.90 0.46 4.00
C GLY A 134 20.82 -0.59 4.27
N TRP A 135 21.15 -1.58 5.09
CA TRP A 135 20.25 -2.69 5.43
C TRP A 135 19.36 -2.43 6.64
N ALA A 136 19.66 -1.39 7.44
CA ALA A 136 18.92 -1.09 8.66
C ALA A 136 17.41 -0.88 8.40
N PRO A 137 16.98 -0.09 7.40
CA PRO A 137 15.56 0.05 7.08
C PRO A 137 14.89 -1.29 6.76
N MET A 138 15.56 -2.16 5.99
CA MET A 138 15.01 -3.46 5.61
C MET A 138 14.88 -4.40 6.82
N GLN A 139 15.84 -4.36 7.75
CA GLN A 139 15.77 -5.13 8.99
C GLN A 139 14.65 -4.65 9.90
N GLU A 140 14.42 -3.35 10.00
CA GLU A 140 13.31 -2.77 10.78
C GLU A 140 11.97 -3.19 10.19
N VAL A 141 11.78 -3.02 8.88
CA VAL A 141 10.56 -3.46 8.18
C VAL A 141 10.34 -4.97 8.37
N ALA A 142 11.38 -5.80 8.23
CA ALA A 142 11.25 -7.25 8.43
C ALA A 142 10.82 -7.62 9.85
N LYS A 143 11.40 -7.00 10.88
CA LYS A 143 11.01 -7.23 12.30
C LYS A 143 9.57 -6.80 12.56
N LEU A 144 9.18 -5.63 12.05
CA LEU A 144 7.83 -5.08 12.21
C LEU A 144 6.79 -5.98 11.52
N PHE A 145 7.02 -6.37 10.27
CA PHE A 145 6.14 -7.28 9.54
C PHE A 145 6.07 -8.65 10.23
N ALA A 146 7.20 -9.22 10.67
CA ALA A 146 7.18 -10.49 11.40
C ALA A 146 6.31 -10.42 12.67
N GLY A 147 6.43 -9.35 13.46
CA GLY A 147 5.61 -9.15 14.66
C GLY A 147 4.13 -8.98 14.37
N ILE A 148 3.77 -8.14 13.38
CA ILE A 148 2.38 -7.88 13.03
C ILE A 148 1.73 -9.14 12.42
N PHE A 149 2.39 -9.81 11.47
CA PHE A 149 1.82 -11.01 10.85
C PHE A 149 1.74 -12.20 11.80
N LEU A 150 2.64 -12.33 12.77
CA LEU A 150 2.52 -13.38 13.79
C LEU A 150 1.29 -13.15 14.70
N THR A 151 1.07 -11.90 15.11
CA THR A 151 0.00 -11.54 16.04
C THR A 151 -1.37 -11.44 15.38
N ILE A 152 -1.44 -11.24 14.05
CA ILE A 152 -2.71 -11.12 13.33
C ILE A 152 -3.40 -12.47 13.08
N ILE A 153 -2.66 -13.59 13.07
CA ILE A 153 -3.22 -14.93 12.83
C ILE A 153 -4.41 -15.25 13.77
N PRO A 154 -4.27 -15.15 15.11
CA PRO A 154 -5.40 -15.39 16.01
C PRO A 154 -6.53 -14.37 15.82
N VAL A 155 -6.20 -13.12 15.47
CA VAL A 155 -7.20 -12.07 15.20
C VAL A 155 -8.04 -12.40 13.97
N ILE A 156 -7.42 -12.84 12.87
CA ILE A 156 -8.13 -13.28 11.67
C ILE A 156 -9.00 -14.50 11.97
N ALA A 157 -8.52 -15.45 12.78
CA ALA A 157 -9.32 -16.60 13.18
C ALA A 157 -10.56 -16.17 14.00
N MET A 158 -10.41 -15.21 14.93
CA MET A 158 -11.53 -14.66 15.70
C MET A 158 -12.52 -13.87 14.84
N LEU A 159 -12.06 -13.16 13.80
CA LEU A 159 -12.92 -12.46 12.85
C LEU A 159 -13.67 -13.42 11.93
N LYS A 160 -13.03 -14.52 11.51
CA LYS A 160 -13.66 -15.59 10.72
C LYS A 160 -14.78 -16.32 11.46
N ALA A 161 -14.80 -16.27 12.80
CA ALA A 161 -15.92 -16.77 13.59
C ALA A 161 -17.20 -15.93 13.41
N GLY A 162 -17.12 -14.80 12.69
CA GLY A 162 -18.26 -13.98 12.29
C GLY A 162 -18.91 -13.26 13.46
N VAL A 163 -20.22 -12.99 13.34
CA VAL A 163 -21.01 -12.26 14.34
C VAL A 163 -21.07 -12.96 15.71
N ASN A 164 -20.83 -14.27 15.76
CA ASN A 164 -20.81 -15.05 17.00
C ASN A 164 -19.39 -15.15 17.61
N GLY A 165 -18.39 -14.56 16.96
CA GLY A 165 -17.01 -14.53 17.43
C GLY A 165 -16.70 -13.38 18.39
N PRO A 166 -15.48 -13.35 18.96
CA PRO A 166 -15.05 -12.27 19.86
C PRO A 166 -15.10 -10.86 19.24
N PHE A 167 -15.01 -10.76 17.91
CA PHE A 167 -15.11 -9.50 17.15
C PHE A 167 -16.48 -9.31 16.48
N GLY A 168 -17.52 -9.99 16.94
CA GLY A 168 -18.85 -9.95 16.34
C GLY A 168 -19.44 -8.54 16.21
N ALA A 169 -19.08 -7.62 17.11
CA ALA A 169 -19.48 -6.21 17.03
C ALA A 169 -18.89 -5.50 15.79
N ILE A 170 -17.62 -5.77 15.46
CA ILE A 170 -16.95 -5.21 14.27
C ILE A 170 -17.58 -5.79 13.01
N VAL A 171 -17.80 -7.11 12.99
CA VAL A 171 -18.45 -7.80 11.86
C VAL A 171 -19.87 -7.26 11.64
N SER A 172 -20.63 -7.08 12.72
CA SER A 172 -21.99 -6.53 12.67
C SER A 172 -22.01 -5.07 12.19
N ALA A 173 -20.99 -4.27 12.54
CA ALA A 173 -20.90 -2.88 12.10
C ALA A 173 -20.71 -2.74 10.58
N VAL A 174 -20.12 -3.75 9.92
CA VAL A 174 -19.90 -3.77 8.46
C VAL A 174 -20.92 -4.64 7.71
N THR A 175 -21.87 -5.24 8.42
CA THR A 175 -22.90 -6.13 7.87
C THR A 175 -24.28 -5.50 8.00
N GLN A 176 -25.08 -5.60 6.95
CA GLN A 176 -26.46 -5.12 6.94
C GLN A 176 -27.40 -6.06 7.72
N PRO A 177 -28.61 -5.61 8.09
CA PRO A 177 -29.58 -6.45 8.79
C PRO A 177 -29.99 -7.73 8.04
N ASP A 178 -29.87 -7.74 6.71
CA ASP A 178 -30.13 -8.90 5.86
C ASP A 178 -28.94 -9.87 5.73
N GLY A 179 -27.81 -9.57 6.40
CA GLY A 179 -26.59 -10.36 6.37
C GLY A 179 -25.64 -10.02 5.21
N SER A 180 -26.01 -9.10 4.30
CA SER A 180 -25.13 -8.66 3.22
C SER A 180 -24.05 -7.69 3.70
N PRO A 181 -22.85 -7.67 3.10
CA PRO A 181 -21.85 -6.68 3.45
C PRO A 181 -22.30 -5.27 3.04
N ASN A 182 -21.91 -4.26 3.82
CA ASN A 182 -22.13 -2.85 3.50
C ASN A 182 -20.82 -2.23 2.99
N PRO A 183 -20.67 -1.97 1.67
CA PRO A 183 -19.44 -1.43 1.09
C PRO A 183 -18.98 -0.12 1.73
N ALA A 184 -19.88 0.83 2.02
CA ALA A 184 -19.52 2.07 2.70
C ALA A 184 -18.91 1.79 4.09
N MET A 185 -19.53 0.91 4.88
CA MET A 185 -18.99 0.56 6.20
C MET A 185 -17.66 -0.18 6.10
N TYR A 186 -17.50 -1.06 5.11
CA TYR A 186 -16.22 -1.70 4.84
C TYR A 186 -15.14 -0.67 4.45
N PHE A 187 -15.46 0.31 3.61
CA PHE A 187 -14.52 1.36 3.21
C PHE A 187 -14.04 2.17 4.41
N TRP A 188 -14.96 2.65 5.26
CA TRP A 188 -14.63 3.43 6.45
C TRP A 188 -13.96 2.61 7.55
N ALA A 189 -14.45 1.41 7.84
CA ALA A 189 -13.86 0.56 8.88
C ALA A 189 -12.44 0.12 8.50
N THR A 190 -12.26 -0.30 7.24
CA THR A 190 -10.93 -0.65 6.71
C THR A 190 -10.02 0.58 6.76
N GLY A 191 -10.47 1.71 6.23
CA GLY A 191 -9.64 2.89 6.16
C GLY A 191 -9.29 3.52 7.50
N LEU A 192 -10.21 3.51 8.48
CA LEU A 192 -9.92 3.94 9.84
C LEU A 192 -8.82 3.09 10.48
N LEU A 193 -8.89 1.75 10.36
CA LEU A 193 -7.84 0.89 10.89
C LEU A 193 -6.51 1.11 10.16
N SER A 194 -6.58 1.25 8.83
CA SER A 194 -5.42 1.50 7.96
C SER A 194 -4.71 2.81 8.31
N SER A 195 -5.46 3.78 8.81
CA SER A 195 -4.92 5.08 9.22
C SER A 195 -3.94 5.00 10.39
N PHE A 196 -3.94 3.90 11.17
CA PHE A 196 -3.16 3.81 12.42
C PHE A 196 -2.34 2.53 12.62
N LEU A 197 -2.69 1.42 11.95
CA LEU A 197 -2.03 0.13 12.17
C LEU A 197 -0.93 -0.12 11.12
N ASP A 198 -1.35 -0.49 9.92
CA ASP A 198 -0.60 -0.64 8.67
C ASP A 198 -1.62 -1.09 7.61
N ASN A 199 -1.40 -0.76 6.34
CA ASN A 199 -2.36 -1.02 5.28
C ASN A 199 -2.50 -2.52 4.94
N ALA A 200 -1.38 -3.26 4.89
CA ALA A 200 -1.36 -4.68 4.50
C ALA A 200 -2.15 -5.61 5.45
N PRO A 201 -1.89 -5.61 6.78
CA PRO A 201 -2.64 -6.42 7.73
C PRO A 201 -4.11 -5.99 7.80
N THR A 202 -4.38 -4.69 7.68
CA THR A 202 -5.74 -4.14 7.64
C THR A 202 -6.53 -4.71 6.47
N TYR A 203 -5.95 -4.72 5.27
CA TYR A 203 -6.57 -5.34 4.10
C TYR A 203 -6.93 -6.80 4.36
N LEU A 204 -6.00 -7.60 4.91
CA LEU A 204 -6.25 -9.01 5.19
C LEU A 204 -7.35 -9.22 6.25
N VAL A 205 -7.40 -8.38 7.28
CA VAL A 205 -8.44 -8.42 8.31
C VAL A 205 -9.83 -8.29 7.67
N PHE A 206 -10.05 -7.27 6.86
CA PHE A 206 -11.36 -7.04 6.25
C PHE A 206 -11.64 -7.96 5.07
N PHE A 207 -10.64 -8.36 4.31
CA PHE A 207 -10.76 -9.39 3.27
C PHE A 207 -11.29 -10.70 3.85
N ASN A 208 -10.75 -11.14 5.00
CA ASN A 208 -11.23 -12.35 5.68
C ASN A 208 -12.56 -12.13 6.41
N THR A 209 -12.83 -10.92 6.90
CA THR A 209 -14.13 -10.56 7.50
C THR A 209 -15.25 -10.63 6.46
N ALA A 210 -14.97 -10.25 5.21
CA ALA A 210 -15.91 -10.37 4.08
C ALA A 210 -16.01 -11.79 3.49
N GLY A 211 -15.46 -12.80 4.18
CA GLY A 211 -15.55 -14.22 3.79
C GLY A 211 -14.23 -14.83 3.30
N GLY A 212 -13.27 -14.01 2.85
CA GLY A 212 -11.92 -14.45 2.51
C GLY A 212 -11.80 -15.33 1.25
N ASP A 213 -12.88 -15.49 0.48
CA ASP A 213 -12.86 -16.17 -0.81
C ASP A 213 -12.65 -15.16 -1.95
N PRO A 214 -11.49 -15.16 -2.63
CA PRO A 214 -11.22 -14.24 -3.73
C PRO A 214 -12.20 -14.38 -4.89
N ALA A 215 -12.73 -15.58 -5.17
CA ALA A 215 -13.62 -15.81 -6.32
C ALA A 215 -14.97 -15.13 -6.10
N VAL A 216 -15.51 -15.22 -4.88
CA VAL A 216 -16.75 -14.53 -4.49
C VAL A 216 -16.52 -13.02 -4.37
N LEU A 217 -15.38 -12.62 -3.77
CA LEU A 217 -15.03 -11.21 -3.58
C LEU A 217 -14.79 -10.46 -4.89
N MET A 218 -14.26 -11.13 -5.93
CA MET A 218 -14.09 -10.51 -7.24
C MET A 218 -15.37 -10.43 -8.08
N THR A 219 -16.41 -11.18 -7.71
CA THR A 219 -17.65 -11.29 -8.49
C THR A 219 -18.84 -10.74 -7.70
N THR A 220 -19.54 -11.60 -6.97
CA THR A 220 -20.76 -11.27 -6.22
C THR A 220 -20.53 -10.15 -5.21
N LEU A 221 -19.35 -10.10 -4.58
CA LEU A 221 -19.01 -9.11 -3.57
C LEU A 221 -17.97 -8.09 -4.07
N ALA A 222 -17.90 -7.87 -5.39
CA ALA A 222 -16.97 -6.91 -6.02
C ALA A 222 -16.97 -5.51 -5.37
N PRO A 223 -18.14 -4.90 -5.05
CA PRO A 223 -18.16 -3.60 -4.37
C PRO A 223 -17.52 -3.63 -2.97
N THR A 224 -17.64 -4.76 -2.27
CA THR A 224 -17.04 -4.93 -0.93
C THR A 224 -15.52 -5.06 -1.06
N LEU A 225 -15.03 -5.86 -2.02
CA LEU A 225 -13.60 -5.97 -2.28
C LEU A 225 -12.99 -4.62 -2.72
N ALA A 226 -13.72 -3.85 -3.53
CA ALA A 226 -13.30 -2.51 -3.96
C ALA A 226 -13.23 -1.56 -2.75
N ALA A 227 -14.23 -1.57 -1.88
CA ALA A 227 -14.26 -0.78 -0.65
C ALA A 227 -13.10 -1.13 0.31
N ILE A 228 -12.82 -2.42 0.52
CA ILE A 228 -11.69 -2.88 1.35
C ILE A 228 -10.37 -2.41 0.73
N SER A 229 -10.20 -2.61 -0.57
CA SER A 229 -8.99 -2.23 -1.30
C SER A 229 -8.77 -0.71 -1.24
N ALA A 230 -9.79 0.08 -1.56
CA ALA A 230 -9.74 1.54 -1.52
C ALA A 230 -9.52 2.06 -0.09
N GLY A 231 -10.19 1.49 0.91
CA GLY A 231 -10.04 1.89 2.31
C GLY A 231 -8.61 1.65 2.81
N ALA A 232 -8.07 0.45 2.56
CA ALA A 232 -6.71 0.09 2.97
C ALA A 232 -5.64 0.94 2.25
N VAL A 233 -5.84 1.26 0.97
CA VAL A 233 -4.84 2.00 0.19
C VAL A 233 -4.92 3.50 0.45
N PHE A 234 -6.12 4.08 0.36
CA PHE A 234 -6.27 5.54 0.33
C PHE A 234 -6.13 6.18 1.72
N MET A 235 -6.63 5.53 2.77
CA MET A 235 -6.70 6.14 4.10
C MET A 235 -5.42 5.96 4.93
N GLY A 236 -4.42 5.21 4.46
CA GLY A 236 -3.10 5.13 5.13
C GLY A 236 -2.38 6.48 5.22
N ALA A 237 -2.76 7.47 4.39
CA ALA A 237 -2.24 8.83 4.42
C ALA A 237 -2.87 9.73 5.51
N ASN A 238 -3.82 9.22 6.30
CA ASN A 238 -4.50 10.01 7.32
C ASN A 238 -3.59 10.39 8.50
N THR A 239 -2.59 9.57 8.82
CA THR A 239 -1.65 9.83 9.92
C THR A 239 -0.20 9.51 9.54
N TYR A 240 0.77 10.00 10.33
CA TYR A 240 2.18 9.68 10.10
C TYR A 240 2.51 8.20 10.26
N ILE A 241 1.71 7.45 11.04
CA ILE A 241 1.96 6.03 11.31
C ILE A 241 1.12 5.10 10.43
N GLY A 242 0.14 5.63 9.69
CA GLY A 242 -0.73 4.82 8.84
C GLY A 242 0.03 4.16 7.68
N ASN A 243 1.10 4.78 7.19
CA ASN A 243 1.94 4.20 6.15
C ASN A 243 3.41 4.62 6.31
N ALA A 244 4.34 3.71 6.04
CA ALA A 244 5.78 3.90 6.21
C ALA A 244 6.35 5.13 5.44
N PRO A 245 5.94 5.42 4.19
CA PRO A 245 6.39 6.62 3.48
C PRO A 245 6.06 7.93 4.18
N ASN A 246 4.98 8.02 4.95
CA ASN A 246 4.60 9.27 5.64
C ASN A 246 5.65 9.65 6.68
N LEU A 247 6.07 8.67 7.49
CA LEU A 247 7.11 8.85 8.50
C LEU A 247 8.48 9.09 7.85
N MET A 248 8.77 8.41 6.74
CA MET A 248 10.00 8.62 5.97
C MET A 248 10.10 10.04 5.41
N VAL A 249 9.04 10.56 4.79
CA VAL A 249 8.99 11.94 4.28
C VAL A 249 9.16 12.95 5.42
N LYS A 250 8.49 12.71 6.56
CA LYS A 250 8.66 13.55 7.75
C LYS A 250 10.12 13.57 8.23
N ALA A 251 10.75 12.41 8.36
CA ALA A 251 12.12 12.29 8.84
C ALA A 251 13.12 12.98 7.88
N ILE A 252 12.97 12.80 6.56
CA ILE A 252 13.81 13.46 5.55
C ILE A 252 13.65 14.98 5.60
N ALA A 253 12.42 15.48 5.76
CA ALA A 253 12.16 16.92 5.84
C ALA A 253 12.77 17.53 7.12
N GLU A 254 12.62 16.87 8.27
CA GLU A 254 13.21 17.29 9.55
C GLU A 254 14.75 17.30 9.50
N ASP A 255 15.36 16.27 8.91
CA ASP A 255 16.82 16.18 8.71
C ASP A 255 17.35 17.32 7.81
N ARG A 256 16.54 17.78 6.86
CA ARG A 256 16.83 18.95 6.01
C ARG A 256 16.49 20.30 6.66
N GLY A 257 16.15 20.31 7.95
CA GLY A 257 15.82 21.52 8.70
C GLY A 257 14.44 22.12 8.41
N VAL A 258 13.58 21.41 7.68
CA VAL A 258 12.19 21.82 7.45
C VAL A 258 11.36 21.44 8.67
N LYS A 259 10.72 22.43 9.30
CA LYS A 259 9.83 22.18 10.45
C LYS A 259 8.57 21.46 9.99
N MET A 260 8.46 20.19 10.34
CA MET A 260 7.26 19.39 10.09
C MET A 260 6.21 19.62 11.19
N PRO A 261 4.90 19.51 10.86
CA PRO A 261 3.85 19.59 11.87
C PRO A 261 3.96 18.42 12.87
N SER A 262 3.42 18.64 14.08
CA SER A 262 3.26 17.56 15.06
C SER A 262 2.29 16.49 14.55
N PHE A 263 2.23 15.34 15.21
CA PHE A 263 1.31 14.25 14.84
C PHE A 263 -0.13 14.74 14.63
N PHE A 264 -0.69 15.47 15.60
CA PHE A 264 -2.04 16.03 15.51
C PHE A 264 -2.13 17.20 14.52
N GLY A 265 -1.05 17.97 14.34
CA GLY A 265 -0.99 19.03 13.35
C GLY A 265 -1.10 18.48 11.92
N TYR A 266 -0.41 17.36 11.64
CA TYR A 266 -0.54 16.65 10.39
C TYR A 266 -1.95 16.11 10.20
N MET A 267 -2.53 15.48 11.23
CA MET A 267 -3.90 14.97 11.18
C MET A 267 -4.93 16.05 10.86
N LEU A 268 -4.76 17.27 11.38
CA LEU A 268 -5.66 18.37 11.06
C LEU A 268 -5.64 18.71 9.57
N TRP A 269 -4.45 18.74 8.97
CA TRP A 269 -4.26 18.96 7.53
C TRP A 269 -4.79 17.80 6.70
N SER A 270 -4.37 16.56 7.01
CA SER A 270 -4.77 15.38 6.26
C SER A 270 -6.28 15.16 6.37
N PHE A 271 -6.88 15.30 7.55
CA PHE A 271 -8.33 15.10 7.70
C PHE A 271 -9.11 16.22 7.02
N GLY A 272 -8.64 17.47 7.12
CA GLY A 272 -9.28 18.61 6.45
C GLY A 272 -9.34 18.48 4.93
N ILE A 273 -8.40 17.75 4.33
CA ILE A 273 -8.34 17.53 2.87
C ILE A 273 -8.94 16.17 2.49
N LEU A 274 -8.49 15.08 3.12
CA LEU A 274 -8.77 13.71 2.70
C LEU A 274 -10.17 13.23 3.12
N VAL A 275 -10.61 13.52 4.35
CA VAL A 275 -11.91 13.03 4.84
C VAL A 275 -13.08 13.54 3.97
N PRO A 276 -13.15 14.83 3.56
CA PRO A 276 -14.16 15.28 2.61
C PRO A 276 -14.14 14.50 1.29
N LEU A 277 -12.94 14.20 0.76
CA LEU A 277 -12.81 13.42 -0.48
C LEU A 277 -13.28 11.98 -0.29
N PHE A 278 -13.00 11.35 0.85
CA PHE A 278 -13.47 10.01 1.19
C PHE A 278 -15.00 9.97 1.36
N VAL A 279 -15.59 11.02 1.94
CA VAL A 279 -17.05 11.17 1.99
C VAL A 279 -17.64 11.23 0.57
N LEU A 280 -17.05 12.04 -0.32
CA LEU A 280 -17.48 12.09 -1.73
C LEU A 280 -17.34 10.74 -2.42
N ILE A 281 -16.20 10.06 -2.24
CA ILE A 281 -15.98 8.71 -2.80
C ILE A 281 -17.05 7.73 -2.31
N THR A 282 -17.39 7.79 -1.02
CA THR A 282 -18.44 6.94 -0.44
C THR A 282 -19.77 7.14 -1.15
N PHE A 283 -20.18 8.38 -1.39
CA PHE A 283 -21.46 8.68 -2.04
C PHE A 283 -21.50 8.35 -3.53
N ILE A 284 -20.37 8.42 -4.22
CA ILE A 284 -20.29 8.18 -5.66
C ILE A 284 -20.18 6.68 -5.97
N TRP A 285 -19.38 5.92 -5.20
CA TRP A 285 -19.02 4.54 -5.54
C TRP A 285 -19.43 3.46 -4.52
N PHE A 286 -19.57 3.79 -3.24
CA PHE A 286 -19.78 2.78 -2.18
C PHE A 286 -21.14 2.86 -1.48
N ARG A 287 -22.11 3.52 -2.10
CA ARG A 287 -23.47 3.70 -1.55
C ARG A 287 -24.35 2.46 -1.72
#